data_AF-A0A645E0C1-F1
#
_entry.id   AF-A0A645E0C1-F1
#
_cell.length_a   1.000
_cell.length_b   1.000
_cell.length_c   1.000
_cell.angle_alpha   90.00
_cell.angle_beta   90.00
_cell.angle_gamma   90.00
#
_symmetry.space_group_name_H-M   'P 1'
#
loop_
_entity.id
_entity.type
_entity.pdbx_description
1 polymer ?
#
loop_
_entity_poly.entity_id
_entity_poly.type
_entity_poly.pdbx_seq_one_letter_code
_entity_poly.pdbx_strand_id
1 'polypeptide(L)'
;MTKEYQAGAILAWQKLKEQQIDQLILKAKSPSCGSSQIYDGTFSGTLTEGVGVATAYFLQQKMSVLSDEDWLAQQQEITKINEVS
;
A
#
# COMPACT_ATOMS: atom_id res chain seq x y z
N MET A 1 1.79 -7.91 19.14
CA MET A 1 2.09 -8.00 17.70
C MET A 1 1.04 -7.37 16.81
N THR A 2 -0.25 -7.27 17.17
CA THR A 2 -1.26 -6.53 16.36
C THR A 2 -1.44 -5.06 16.77
N LYS A 3 -1.25 -4.74 18.05
CA LYS A 3 -1.44 -3.38 18.59
C LYS A 3 -0.38 -2.40 18.12
N GLU A 4 0.86 -2.86 17.98
CA GLU A 4 2.00 -2.04 17.58
C GLU A 4 1.88 -1.59 16.10
N TYR A 5 1.42 -2.49 15.22
CA TYR A 5 1.16 -2.16 13.82
C TYR A 5 -0.03 -1.19 13.66
N GLN A 6 -1.08 -1.35 14.48
CA GLN A 6 -2.20 -0.41 14.50
C GLN A 6 -1.76 0.99 14.98
N ALA A 7 -0.98 1.06 16.05
CA ALA A 7 -0.45 2.34 16.55
C ALA A 7 0.42 3.04 15.48
N GLY A 8 1.26 2.29 14.77
CA GLY A 8 2.05 2.80 13.66
C GLY A 8 1.19 3.33 12.50
N ALA A 9 0.13 2.61 12.13
CA ALA A 9 -0.79 3.03 11.06
C ALA A 9 -1.56 4.31 11.43
N ILE A 10 -1.99 4.45 12.68
CA ILE A 10 -2.66 5.66 13.18
C ILE A 10 -1.72 6.87 13.14
N LEU A 11 -0.50 6.72 13.65
CA LEU A 11 0.53 7.78 13.62
C LEU A 11 0.87 8.20 12.19
N ALA A 12 0.98 7.24 11.27
CA ALA A 12 1.22 7.52 9.87
C ALA A 12 0.06 8.32 9.26
N TRP A 13 -1.19 7.91 9.51
CA TRP A 13 -2.37 8.61 9.01
C TRP A 13 -2.47 10.05 9.50
N GLN A 14 -2.14 10.31 10.77
CA GLN A 14 -2.14 11.68 11.31
C GLN A 14 -1.21 12.60 10.50
N LYS A 15 0.02 12.15 10.24
CA LYS A 15 0.99 12.90 9.43
C LYS A 15 0.53 13.10 7.99
N LEU A 16 -0.05 12.07 7.38
CA LEU A 16 -0.56 12.12 6.01
C LEU A 16 -1.71 13.15 5.89
N LYS A 17 -2.61 13.16 6.87
CA LYS A 17 -3.70 14.13 6.95
C LYS A 17 -3.20 15.57 7.13
N GLU A 18 -2.20 15.78 7.99
CA GLU A 18 -1.57 17.09 8.18
C GLU A 18 -0.93 17.62 6.89
N GLN A 19 -0.39 16.73 6.07
CA GLN A 19 0.23 17.07 4.78
C GLN A 19 -0.75 17.08 3.60
N GLN A 20 -2.03 16.83 3.84
CA GLN A 20 -3.08 16.76 2.80
C GLN A 20 -2.76 15.74 1.70
N ILE A 21 -2.11 14.63 2.05
CA ILE A 21 -1.81 13.55 1.13
C ILE A 21 -3.06 12.69 0.92
N ASP A 22 -3.42 12.44 -0.33
CA ASP A 22 -4.61 11.68 -0.75
C ASP A 22 -4.27 10.30 -1.34
N GLN A 23 -3.04 10.11 -1.79
CA GLN A 23 -2.55 8.89 -2.42
C GLN A 23 -1.29 8.35 -1.74
N LEU A 24 -1.27 7.03 -1.49
CA LEU A 24 -0.13 6.29 -0.96
C LEU A 24 0.35 5.26 -1.95
N ILE A 25 1.67 5.17 -2.10
CA ILE A 25 2.33 4.07 -2.80
C ILE A 25 3.02 3.22 -1.73
N LEU A 26 2.57 1.96 -1.59
CA LEU A 26 3.05 1.03 -0.58
C LEU A 26 3.78 -0.15 -1.21
N LYS A 27 4.83 -0.64 -0.54
CA LYS A 27 5.58 -1.81 -1.01
C LYS A 27 4.67 -3.04 -1.01
N ALA A 28 4.51 -3.69 -2.17
CA ALA A 28 3.77 -4.92 -2.33
C ALA A 28 4.29 -6.05 -1.40
N LYS A 29 3.42 -7.01 -1.08
CA LYS A 29 3.74 -8.28 -0.38
C LYS A 29 4.15 -8.15 1.10
N SER A 30 4.23 -6.94 1.66
CA SER A 30 4.48 -6.75 3.08
C SER A 30 3.23 -7.10 3.93
N PRO A 31 3.32 -7.89 5.01
CA PRO A 31 2.19 -8.14 5.92
C PRO A 31 1.62 -6.88 6.59
N SER A 32 2.34 -5.75 6.54
CA SER A 32 1.84 -4.45 6.97
C SER A 32 1.28 -3.59 5.83
N CYS A 33 1.87 -3.67 4.63
CA CYS A 33 1.67 -2.67 3.56
C CYS A 33 1.15 -3.25 2.23
N GLY A 34 1.02 -4.57 2.10
CA GLY A 34 0.49 -5.21 0.89
C GLY A 34 -0.98 -4.84 0.66
N SER A 35 -1.33 -4.53 -0.57
CA SER A 35 -2.67 -4.10 -0.99
C SER A 35 -3.52 -5.20 -1.62
N SER A 36 -2.93 -6.34 -1.98
CA SER A 36 -3.59 -7.43 -2.71
C SER A 36 -3.14 -8.82 -2.24
N GLN A 37 -1.84 -8.98 -2.04
CA GLN A 37 -1.23 -10.19 -1.50
C GLN A 37 -0.24 -9.84 -0.38
N ILE A 38 -0.21 -10.65 0.67
CA ILE A 38 0.73 -10.53 1.78
C ILE A 38 1.43 -11.86 2.02
N TYR A 39 2.67 -11.82 2.51
CA TYR A 39 3.29 -13.05 3.03
C TYR A 39 2.55 -13.52 4.28
N ASP A 40 2.36 -14.84 4.38
CA ASP A 40 1.66 -15.52 5.49
C ASP A 40 2.34 -15.38 6.87
N GLY A 41 3.54 -14.79 6.92
CA GLY A 41 4.30 -14.55 8.14
C GLY A 41 5.05 -15.78 8.68
N THR A 42 5.05 -16.91 7.96
CA THR A 42 5.74 -18.15 8.37
C THR A 42 7.17 -18.23 7.83
N PHE A 43 7.63 -17.20 7.08
CA PHE A 43 8.89 -17.21 6.32
C PHE A 43 9.00 -18.33 5.28
N SER A 44 7.88 -18.99 4.95
CA SER A 44 7.80 -20.04 3.93
C SER A 44 7.85 -19.49 2.49
N GLY A 45 7.73 -18.17 2.32
CA GLY A 45 7.56 -17.52 1.01
C GLY A 45 6.14 -17.63 0.45
N THR A 46 5.19 -18.18 1.21
CA THR A 46 3.79 -18.32 0.78
C THR A 46 3.08 -16.97 0.78
N LEU A 47 2.47 -16.64 -0.34
CA LEU A 47 1.61 -15.46 -0.51
C LEU A 47 0.15 -15.86 -0.27
N THR A 48 -0.57 -15.04 0.50
CA THR A 48 -2.01 -15.19 0.70
C THR A 48 -2.74 -13.96 0.19
N GLU A 49 -3.95 -14.15 -0.30
CA GLU A 49 -4.87 -13.04 -0.55
C GLU A 49 -5.16 -12.36 0.78
N GLY A 50 -4.88 -11.06 0.84
CA GLY A 50 -4.98 -10.32 2.09
C GLY A 50 -4.41 -8.92 1.97
N VAL A 51 -4.91 -8.05 2.85
CA VAL A 51 -4.49 -6.66 2.93
C VAL A 51 -3.71 -6.48 4.23
N GLY A 52 -2.53 -5.86 4.15
CA GLY A 52 -1.73 -5.57 5.34
C GLY A 52 -2.46 -4.65 6.31
N VAL A 53 -2.17 -4.77 7.61
CA VAL A 53 -2.90 -4.05 8.68
C VAL A 53 -2.93 -2.53 8.47
N ALA A 54 -1.83 -1.94 7.97
CA ALA A 54 -1.79 -0.50 7.70
C ALA A 54 -2.61 -0.15 6.45
N THR A 55 -2.52 -0.95 5.38
CA THR A 55 -3.31 -0.74 4.16
C THR A 55 -4.81 -0.82 4.43
N ALA A 56 -5.25 -1.80 5.24
CA ALA A 56 -6.65 -1.93 5.62
C ALA A 56 -7.14 -0.68 6.40
N TYR A 57 -6.31 -0.15 7.29
CA TYR A 57 -6.61 1.08 8.02
C TYR A 57 -6.69 2.30 7.09
N PHE A 58 -5.75 2.48 6.15
CA PHE A 58 -5.78 3.61 5.21
C PHE A 58 -7.00 3.56 4.27
N LEU A 59 -7.38 2.37 3.80
CA LEU A 59 -8.58 2.18 3.00
C LEU A 59 -9.86 2.56 3.77
N GLN A 60 -9.94 2.24 5.07
CA GLN A 60 -11.04 2.68 5.94
C GLN A 60 -11.09 4.21 6.09
N GLN A 61 -9.93 4.87 6.06
CA GLN A 61 -9.83 6.34 6.05
C GLN A 61 -10.08 6.96 4.66
N LYS A 62 -10.55 6.16 3.68
CA LYS A 62 -10.86 6.57 2.30
C LYS A 62 -9.65 7.10 1.51
N MET A 63 -8.46 6.62 1.85
CA MET A 63 -7.26 6.96 1.11
C MET A 63 -7.13 6.12 -0.17
N SER A 64 -6.55 6.71 -1.22
CA SER A 64 -6.13 5.96 -2.39
C SER A 64 -4.82 5.23 -2.09
N VAL A 65 -4.79 3.91 -2.23
CA VAL A 65 -3.59 3.10 -1.97
C VAL A 65 -3.26 2.29 -3.21
N LEU A 66 -2.03 2.41 -3.69
CA LEU A 66 -1.47 1.66 -4.80
C LEU A 66 -0.26 0.86 -4.33
N SER A 67 -0.03 -0.29 -4.95
CA SER A 67 1.27 -0.94 -4.81
C SER A 67 2.32 -0.21 -5.65
N ASP A 68 3.59 -0.40 -5.31
CA ASP A 68 4.70 0.04 -6.15
C ASP A 68 4.69 -0.62 -7.54
N GLU A 69 4.25 -1.87 -7.62
CA GLU A 69 4.06 -2.58 -8.90
C GLU A 69 2.98 -1.93 -9.78
N ASP A 70 1.81 -1.61 -9.20
CA ASP A 70 0.71 -0.94 -9.92
C ASP A 70 1.10 0.47 -10.37
N TRP A 71 1.78 1.22 -9.50
CA TRP A 71 2.26 2.56 -9.82
C TRP A 71 3.28 2.53 -10.97
N LEU A 72 4.23 1.60 -10.95
CA LEU A 72 5.20 1.43 -12.04
C LEU A 72 4.53 1.05 -13.36
N ALA A 73 3.52 0.16 -13.33
CA ALA A 73 2.76 -0.20 -14.52
C ALA A 73 2.04 1.01 -15.14
N GLN A 74 1.40 1.84 -14.31
CA GLN A 74 0.73 3.07 -14.75
C GLN A 74 1.70 4.07 -15.40
N GLN A 75 2.91 4.23 -14.84
CA GLN A 75 3.92 5.12 -15.43
C GLN A 75 4.35 4.65 -16.83
N GLN A 76 4.51 3.34 -17.03
CA GLN A 76 4.90 2.78 -18.33
C GLN A 76 3.82 2.96 -19.40
N GLU A 77 2.54 2.93 -19.04
CA GLU A 77 1.43 3.20 -19.96
C GLU A 77 1.38 4.67 -20.37
N ILE A 78 1.62 5.60 -19.44
CA ILE A 78 1.66 7.05 -19.71
C ILE A 78 2.84 7.39 -20.64
N THR A 79 4.02 6.81 -20.43
CA THR A 79 5.18 7.04 -21.31
C THR A 79 4.89 6.58 -22.74
N LYS A 80 4.24 5.43 -22.92
CA LYS A 80 3.88 4.93 -24.25
C LYS A 80 2.92 5.85 -25.00
N ILE A 81 1.96 6.49 -24.33
CA ILE A 81 1.02 7.42 -24.98
C ILE A 81 1.74 8.70 -25.43
N ASN A 82 2.69 9.19 -24.63
CA ASN A 82 3.44 10.41 -24.94
C ASN A 82 4.50 10.24 -26.05
N GLU A 83 4.88 9.01 -26.39
CA GLU A 83 5.81 8.73 -27.50
C GLU A 83 5.11 8.58 -28.87
N VAL A 84 3.77 8.51 -28.92
CA VAL A 84 2.99 8.40 -30.17
C VAL A 84 2.22 9.70 -30.50
N SER A 85 2.53 10.82 -29.82
CA SER A 85 1.97 12.15 -30.10
C SER A 85 3.00 13.12 -30.67
#